data_AF-A0A961RFG2-F1
#
_entry.id   AF-A0A961RFG2-F1
#
_cell.length_a   1.000
_cell.length_b   1.000
_cell.length_c   1.000
_cell.angle_alpha   90.00
_cell.angle_beta   90.00
_cell.angle_gamma   90.00
#
_symmetry.space_group_name_H-M   'P 1'
#
loop_
_entity.id
_entity.type
_entity.pdbx_description
1 polymer ?
#
loop_
_entity_poly.entity_id
_entity_poly.type
_entity_poly.pdbx_seq_one_letter_code
_entity_poly.pdbx_strand_id
1 'polypeptide(L)'
;MARKPSAKSSSNKMWGGRFSDRPDAVMEAINASIGFDQKLYAQDIAGSKAHATMLAEQGILSKRDAKAILKGLDTILSEIEAGKFQFSTALEDIHMNVEARLSELIGPAAGR
;
A
#
# COMPACT_ATOMS: atom_id res chain seq x y z
N MET A 1 -32.05 10.81 -29.73
CA MET A 1 -31.32 11.23 -28.52
C MET A 1 -30.24 10.21 -28.22
N ALA A 2 -28.96 10.56 -28.39
CA ALA A 2 -27.85 9.63 -28.23
C ALA A 2 -27.55 9.41 -26.73
N ARG A 3 -27.48 8.14 -26.30
CA ARG A 3 -27.01 7.75 -24.96
C ARG A 3 -25.55 8.14 -24.81
N LYS A 4 -25.24 9.03 -23.86
CA LYS A 4 -23.85 9.27 -23.43
C LYS A 4 -23.29 7.97 -22.83
N PRO A 5 -22.06 7.57 -23.15
CA PRO A 5 -21.42 6.43 -22.52
C PRO A 5 -21.16 6.76 -21.04
N SER A 6 -21.50 5.83 -20.14
CA SER A 6 -21.16 5.96 -18.73
C SER A 6 -19.65 5.91 -18.57
N ALA A 7 -19.10 6.89 -17.84
CA ALA A 7 -17.71 6.83 -17.43
C ALA A 7 -17.52 5.59 -16.56
N LYS A 8 -16.57 4.72 -16.93
CA LYS A 8 -16.14 3.62 -16.06
C LYS A 8 -15.51 4.25 -14.82
N SER A 9 -16.29 4.37 -13.75
CA SER A 9 -15.79 4.59 -12.40
C SER A 9 -14.87 3.43 -12.08
N SER A 10 -13.56 3.67 -12.03
CA SER A 10 -12.62 2.72 -11.46
C SER A 10 -12.96 2.56 -9.99
N SER A 11 -13.59 1.44 -9.64
CA SER A 11 -13.79 1.02 -8.26
C SER A 11 -12.46 1.15 -7.51
N ASN A 12 -12.50 1.64 -6.27
CA ASN A 12 -11.29 1.75 -5.48
C ASN A 12 -10.70 0.34 -5.34
N LYS A 13 -9.44 0.14 -5.69
CA LYS A 13 -8.83 -1.20 -5.83
C LYS A 13 -8.99 -2.03 -4.55
N MET A 14 -9.02 -1.34 -3.41
CA MET A 14 -9.25 -1.87 -2.06
C MET A 14 -10.62 -2.57 -1.89
N TRP A 15 -11.70 -2.05 -2.50
CA TRP A 15 -13.07 -2.58 -2.37
C TRP A 15 -13.58 -3.29 -3.64
N GLY A 16 -12.82 -3.20 -4.73
CA GLY A 16 -13.23 -3.56 -6.09
C GLY A 16 -13.46 -5.05 -6.38
N GLY A 17 -13.33 -5.94 -5.39
CA GLY A 17 -13.64 -7.37 -5.54
C GLY A 17 -15.09 -7.72 -5.20
N ARG A 18 -15.69 -7.05 -4.22
CA ARG A 18 -17.06 -7.36 -3.72
C ARG A 18 -18.06 -6.24 -4.01
N PHE A 19 -17.60 -5.01 -4.22
CA PHE A 19 -18.44 -3.85 -4.48
C PHE A 19 -18.27 -3.38 -5.93
N SER A 20 -19.38 -3.03 -6.57
CA SER A 20 -19.42 -2.49 -7.94
C SER A 20 -18.95 -1.04 -8.02
N ASP A 21 -19.11 -0.29 -6.93
CA ASP A 21 -18.95 1.15 -6.87
C ASP A 21 -17.91 1.55 -5.82
N ARG A 22 -17.45 2.81 -5.90
CA ARG A 22 -16.55 3.38 -4.89
C ARG A 22 -17.32 3.69 -3.60
N PRO A 23 -16.65 3.63 -2.43
CA PRO A 23 -17.23 4.15 -1.20
C PRO A 23 -17.59 5.64 -1.37
N ASP A 24 -18.63 6.08 -0.66
CA ASP A 24 -18.97 7.50 -0.56
C ASP A 24 -17.82 8.27 0.13
N ALA A 25 -17.66 9.56 -0.19
CA ALA A 25 -16.63 10.40 0.40
C ALA A 25 -16.71 10.46 1.94
N VAL A 26 -17.91 10.39 2.51
CA VAL A 26 -18.10 10.33 3.97
C VAL A 26 -17.53 9.02 4.54
N MET A 27 -17.71 7.90 3.83
CA MET A 27 -17.16 6.62 4.25
C MET A 27 -15.64 6.62 4.15
N GLU A 28 -15.07 7.13 3.04
CA GLU A 28 -13.60 7.24 2.89
C GLU A 28 -13.00 8.09 4.03
N ALA A 29 -13.63 9.21 4.39
CA ALA A 29 -13.14 10.09 5.46
C ALA A 29 -13.21 9.48 6.87
N ILE A 30 -14.24 8.68 7.17
CA ILE A 30 -14.39 8.02 8.49
C ILE A 30 -13.47 6.80 8.60
N ASN A 31 -13.18 6.12 7.48
CA ASN A 31 -12.38 4.90 7.48
C ASN A 31 -10.86 5.17 7.52
N ALA A 32 -10.40 6.34 7.06
CA ALA A 32 -8.99 6.70 7.06
C ALA A 32 -8.40 6.81 8.47
N SER A 33 -7.42 5.97 8.78
CA SER A 33 -6.68 5.96 10.04
C SER A 33 -5.30 6.61 9.97
N ILE A 34 -4.82 6.94 8.76
CA ILE A 34 -3.47 7.50 8.56
C ILE A 34 -3.16 8.75 9.40
N GLY A 35 -4.17 9.55 9.72
CA GLY A 35 -4.02 10.74 10.57
C GLY A 35 -3.47 10.44 11.97
N PHE A 36 -3.56 9.19 12.45
CA PHE A 36 -3.01 8.78 13.74
C PHE A 36 -2.11 7.54 13.68
N ASP A 37 -2.39 6.58 12.79
CA ASP A 37 -1.64 5.33 12.72
C ASP A 37 -0.27 5.46 12.04
N GLN A 38 0.01 6.59 11.36
CA GLN A 38 1.33 6.86 10.77
C GLN A 38 2.48 6.70 11.77
N LYS A 39 2.20 6.83 13.08
CA LYS A 39 3.16 6.59 14.17
C LYS A 39 3.64 5.14 14.27
N LEU A 40 2.93 4.21 13.63
CA LEU A 40 3.23 2.77 13.62
C LEU A 40 4.09 2.34 12.42
N TYR A 41 4.62 3.29 11.64
CA TYR A 41 5.41 3.00 10.43
C TYR A 41 6.55 2.02 10.68
N ALA A 42 7.26 2.16 11.80
CA ALA A 42 8.40 1.31 12.12
C ALA A 42 7.98 -0.14 12.37
N GLN A 43 6.83 -0.34 13.04
CA GLN A 43 6.26 -1.66 13.33
C GLN A 43 5.72 -2.32 12.06
N ASP A 44 4.98 -1.56 11.22
CA ASP A 44 4.48 -2.05 9.94
C ASP A 44 5.64 -2.50 9.01
N ILE A 45 6.69 -1.68 8.91
CA ILE A 45 7.89 -2.02 8.13
C ILE A 45 8.60 -3.24 8.69
N ALA A 46 8.80 -3.32 10.02
CA ALA A 46 9.45 -4.47 10.65
C ALA A 46 8.66 -5.78 10.42
N GLY A 47 7.34 -5.72 10.59
CA GLY A 47 6.44 -6.84 10.31
C GLY A 47 6.48 -7.27 8.84
N SER A 48 6.46 -6.31 7.92
CA SER A 48 6.55 -6.55 6.48
C SER A 48 7.88 -7.22 6.08
N LYS A 49 9.00 -6.80 6.68
CA LYS A 49 10.31 -7.43 6.46
C LYS A 49 10.34 -8.88 6.96
N ALA A 50 9.79 -9.13 8.16
CA ALA A 50 9.69 -10.49 8.70
C ALA A 50 8.82 -11.38 7.82
N HIS A 51 7.67 -10.87 7.36
CA HIS A 51 6.75 -11.59 6.48
C HIS A 51 7.41 -11.95 5.14
N ALA A 52 8.05 -10.98 4.46
CA ALA A 52 8.75 -11.21 3.20
C ALA A 52 9.91 -12.22 3.34
N THR A 53 10.61 -12.19 4.48
CA THR A 53 11.68 -13.17 4.78
C THR A 53 11.09 -14.57 4.92
N MET A 54 10.02 -14.73 5.70
CA MET A 54 9.33 -16.00 5.88
C MET A 54 8.79 -16.55 4.55
N LEU A 55 8.16 -15.72 3.71
CA LEU A 55 7.66 -16.14 2.39
C LEU A 55 8.78 -16.66 1.48
N ALA A 56 9.98 -16.07 1.57
CA ALA A 56 11.14 -16.53 0.81
C ALA A 56 11.69 -17.86 1.33
N GLU A 57 11.68 -18.08 2.65
CA GLU A 57 12.08 -19.35 3.27
C GLU A 57 11.11 -20.48 2.91
N GLN A 58 9.81 -20.18 2.81
CA GLN A 58 8.79 -21.13 2.36
C GLN A 58 8.79 -21.35 0.84
N GLY A 59 9.61 -20.62 0.08
CA GLY A 59 9.66 -20.71 -1.38
C GLY A 59 8.45 -20.13 -2.12
N ILE A 60 7.59 -19.37 -1.43
CA ILE A 60 6.44 -18.66 -2.01
C ILE A 60 6.94 -17.43 -2.77
N LEU A 61 7.92 -16.72 -2.18
CA LEU A 61 8.56 -15.55 -2.76
C LEU A 61 9.97 -15.92 -3.26
N SER A 62 10.38 -15.38 -4.41
CA SER A 62 11.76 -15.60 -4.87
C SER A 62 12.75 -14.86 -3.97
N LYS A 63 13.96 -15.42 -3.77
CA LYS A 63 15.02 -14.73 -3.00
C LYS A 63 15.39 -13.37 -3.59
N ARG A 64 15.23 -13.21 -4.90
CA ARG A 64 15.46 -11.94 -5.60
C ARG A 64 14.41 -10.90 -5.21
N ASP A 65 13.14 -11.28 -5.25
CA ASP A 65 12.03 -10.37 -4.91
C ASP A 65 12.06 -10.04 -3.42
N ALA A 66 12.32 -11.02 -2.55
CA ALA A 66 12.49 -10.80 -1.12
C ALA A 66 13.59 -9.76 -0.83
N LYS A 67 14.75 -9.87 -1.50
CA LYS A 67 15.83 -8.88 -1.36
C LYS A 67 15.43 -7.49 -1.85
N ALA A 68 14.64 -7.41 -2.92
CA ALA A 68 14.12 -6.14 -3.42
C ALA A 68 13.14 -5.50 -2.42
N ILE A 69 12.21 -6.29 -1.86
CA ILE A 69 11.26 -5.86 -0.83
C ILE A 69 12.01 -5.34 0.40
N LEU A 70 12.94 -6.12 0.95
CA LEU A 70 13.70 -5.72 2.14
C LEU A 70 14.43 -4.38 1.93
N LYS A 71 15.11 -4.22 0.79
CA LYS A 71 15.81 -2.97 0.45
C LYS A 71 14.86 -1.80 0.24
N GLY A 72 13.71 -2.05 -0.39
CA GLY A 72 12.66 -1.04 -0.58
C GLY A 72 12.12 -0.55 0.76
N LEU A 73 11.81 -1.48 1.67
CA LEU A 73 11.34 -1.18 3.02
C LEU A 73 12.38 -0.39 3.83
N ASP A 74 13.67 -0.70 3.73
CA ASP A 74 14.74 0.09 4.36
C ASP A 74 14.83 1.52 3.79
N THR A 75 14.57 1.68 2.50
CA THR A 75 14.53 2.99 1.84
C THR A 75 13.35 3.82 2.36
N ILE A 76 12.17 3.22 2.44
CA ILE A 76 10.95 3.87 2.96
C ILE A 76 11.14 4.29 4.41
N LEU A 77 11.69 3.40 5.26
CA LEU A 77 12.00 3.73 6.65
C LEU A 77 12.88 4.99 6.73
N SER A 78 13.94 5.03 5.93
CA SER A 78 14.85 6.18 5.87
C SER A 78 14.17 7.45 5.36
N GLU A 79 13.25 7.35 4.39
CA GLU A 79 12.47 8.49 3.90
C GLU A 79 11.56 9.06 4.99
N ILE A 80 10.90 8.20 5.77
CA ILE A 80 10.02 8.62 6.88
C ILE A 80 10.84 9.28 8.00
N GLU A 81 11.94 8.65 8.43
CA GLU A 81 12.80 9.18 9.51
C GLU A 81 13.47 10.51 9.12
N ALA A 82 13.76 10.71 7.83
CA ALA A 82 14.29 11.97 7.32
C ALA A 82 13.22 13.06 7.10
N GLY A 83 11.94 12.78 7.36
CA GLY A 83 10.82 13.70 7.11
C GLY A 83 10.57 13.98 5.63
N LYS A 84 11.01 13.08 4.73
CA LYS A 84 10.88 13.21 3.27
C LYS A 84 9.69 12.44 2.71
N PHE A 85 9.16 11.50 3.47
CA PHE A 85 7.97 10.72 3.09
C PHE A 85 6.71 11.58 3.22
N GLN A 86 5.88 11.59 2.17
CA GLN A 86 4.59 12.29 2.18
C GLN A 86 3.46 11.28 2.34
N PHE A 87 2.83 11.29 3.51
CA PHE A 87 1.63 10.48 3.75
C PHE A 87 0.45 11.02 2.96
N SER A 88 -0.37 10.11 2.42
CA SER A 88 -1.57 10.44 1.66
C SER A 88 -2.80 9.92 2.40
N THR A 89 -3.78 10.79 2.63
CA THR A 89 -5.10 10.39 3.16
C THR A 89 -5.97 9.67 2.14
N ALA A 90 -5.56 9.63 0.87
CA ALA A 90 -6.18 8.77 -0.13
C ALA A 90 -5.77 7.30 0.02
N LEU A 91 -4.73 7.03 0.81
CA LEU A 91 -4.31 5.72 1.28
C LEU A 91 -4.75 5.61 2.73
N GLU A 92 -5.63 4.64 3.00
CA GLU A 92 -6.45 4.59 4.22
C GLU A 92 -5.62 4.61 5.51
N ASP A 93 -4.55 3.82 5.54
CA ASP A 93 -3.74 3.54 6.72
C ASP A 93 -2.23 3.58 6.40
N ILE A 94 -1.40 3.43 7.42
CA ILE A 94 0.06 3.36 7.28
C ILE A 94 0.51 2.23 6.35
N HIS A 95 -0.17 1.08 6.41
CA HIS A 95 0.19 -0.10 5.62
C HIS A 95 0.08 0.19 4.12
N MET A 96 -1.03 0.81 3.69
CA MET A 96 -1.26 1.21 2.31
C MET A 96 -0.27 2.27 1.84
N ASN A 97 0.12 3.20 2.71
CA ASN A 97 1.15 4.19 2.39
C ASN A 97 2.51 3.51 2.11
N VAL A 98 2.90 2.55 2.95
CA VAL A 98 4.14 1.77 2.76
C VAL A 98 4.07 0.89 1.51
N GLU A 99 2.96 0.17 1.28
CA GLU A 99 2.77 -0.70 0.13
C GLU A 99 2.78 0.07 -1.20
N ALA A 100 2.08 1.21 -1.25
CA ALA A 100 2.05 2.07 -2.44
C ALA A 100 3.46 2.57 -2.78
N ARG A 101 4.19 3.09 -1.77
CA ARG A 101 5.58 3.54 -1.98
C ARG A 101 6.50 2.40 -2.38
N LEU A 102 6.33 1.22 -1.79
CA LEU A 102 7.12 0.04 -2.15
C LEU A 102 6.88 -0.34 -3.61
N SER A 103 5.63 -0.32 -4.06
CA SER A 103 5.25 -0.57 -5.45
C SER A 103 5.88 0.43 -6.42
N GLU A 104 5.99 1.71 -6.05
CA GLU A 104 6.71 2.71 -6.85
C GLU A 104 8.22 2.42 -6.94
N LEU A 105 8.83 1.94 -5.85
CA LEU A 105 10.27 1.69 -5.78
C LEU A 105 10.71 0.42 -6.52
N ILE A 106 9.93 -0.65 -6.43
CA ILE A 106 10.35 -1.99 -6.91
C ILE A 106 9.37 -2.62 -7.91
N GLY A 107 8.29 -1.93 -8.26
CA GLY A 107 7.34 -2.36 -9.26
C GLY A 107 6.60 -3.65 -8.86
N PRO A 108 6.34 -4.58 -9.80
CA PRO A 108 5.53 -5.78 -9.55
C PRO A 108 6.03 -6.70 -8.45
N ALA A 109 7.29 -6.56 -8.00
CA ALA A 109 7.83 -7.34 -6.89
C ALA A 109 7.17 -6.99 -5.54
N ALA A 110 6.52 -5.83 -5.41
CA ALA A 110 5.88 -5.41 -4.16
C ALA A 110 4.61 -6.21 -3.80
N GLY A 111 3.87 -6.70 -4.81
CA GLY A 111 2.59 -7.41 -4.60
C GLY A 111 2.67 -8.92 -4.84
N ARG A 112 3.81 -9.54 -4.52
CA ARG A 112 4.05 -10.98 -4.72
C ARG A 112 3.80 -11.81 -3.47
#